data_AF-A9U6I3-F1
#
_entry.id   AF-A9U6I3-F1
#
_cell.length_a   1.000
_cell.length_b   1.000
_cell.length_c   1.000
_cell.angle_alpha   90.00
_cell.angle_beta   90.00
_cell.angle_gamma   90.00
#
_symmetry.space_group_name_H-M   'P 1'
#
loop_
_entity.id
_entity.type
_entity.pdbx_description
1 polymer ?
#
loop_
_entity_poly.entity_id
_entity_poly.type
_entity_poly.pdbx_seq_one_letter_code
_entity_poly.pdbx_strand_id
1 'polypeptide(L)'
;MYDLKHLFSTVSGITTFTQFGIVASILSVYVGLNFGWSKIKSKMIILLIITFFRAFFLSERLAALELVIPIIVCWLGIKAQSGLSGKTRVMVNLSPLIGLVVFAVYFSVSEYFRSWSNYYALKESSFIEFCVTRITGYYVTGLNNGSLLIDVFRKPLSFPYFTTTWLWDFPILGSYFDPNKLTGVPSDFNFAGTLASMGNPEFNNPSGLFLPYIDFGHVGGFFFWLIAGMGCGFIYHLFSYNNIYGYLYYPIIFVGLLESPRVLYWSEGRAFPAWLLRENGGIVTKTIYINGRFLGQVTTGVQRVATEVLKSFDELALSSQYRFIVLTPGKTDAPKLNLKNIEIKQ
;
A
#
# COMPACT_ATOMS: atom_id res chain seq x y z
N MET A 1 -25.76 -14.20 -3.45
CA MET A 1 -24.50 -13.44 -3.67
C MET A 1 -24.68 -11.93 -3.44
N TYR A 2 -25.88 -11.36 -3.68
CA TYR A 2 -26.18 -9.95 -3.37
C TYR A 2 -26.27 -9.65 -1.86
N ASP A 3 -26.76 -10.57 -1.02
CA ASP A 3 -26.89 -10.34 0.44
C ASP A 3 -25.56 -10.21 1.20
N LEU A 4 -24.48 -10.84 0.71
CA LEU A 4 -23.15 -10.71 1.31
C LEU A 4 -22.53 -9.33 1.07
N LYS A 5 -22.85 -8.66 -0.04
CA LYS A 5 -22.30 -7.32 -0.36
C LYS A 5 -22.81 -6.24 0.59
N HIS A 6 -24.05 -6.34 1.07
CA HIS A 6 -24.61 -5.38 2.04
C HIS A 6 -24.03 -5.56 3.46
N LEU A 7 -23.69 -6.80 3.84
CA LEU A 7 -23.02 -7.11 5.10
C LEU A 7 -21.55 -6.69 5.12
N PHE A 8 -20.89 -6.61 3.96
CA PHE A 8 -19.52 -6.14 3.79
C PHE A 8 -19.45 -4.72 3.19
N SER A 9 -20.38 -3.83 3.55
CA SER A 9 -20.08 -2.40 3.44
C SER A 9 -18.73 -2.16 4.14
N THR A 10 -17.81 -1.48 3.45
CA THR A 10 -16.40 -1.37 3.81
C THR A 10 -16.25 -0.88 5.25
N VAL A 11 -16.11 -1.81 6.20
CA VAL A 11 -15.75 -1.48 7.57
C VAL A 11 -14.36 -0.85 7.48
N SER A 12 -14.31 0.48 7.67
CA SER A 12 -13.12 1.31 7.40
C SER A 12 -11.86 0.82 8.12
N GLY A 13 -12.00 0.07 9.21
CA GLY A 13 -10.89 -0.60 9.90
C GLY A 13 -10.29 -1.81 9.16
N ILE A 14 -11.09 -2.66 8.51
CA ILE A 14 -10.61 -3.90 7.86
C ILE A 14 -9.91 -3.60 6.54
N THR A 15 -10.42 -2.63 5.77
CA THR A 15 -9.76 -2.15 4.55
C THR A 15 -8.41 -1.50 4.86
N THR A 16 -8.30 -0.75 5.95
CA THR A 16 -7.03 -0.16 6.42
C THR A 16 -5.97 -1.23 6.74
N PHE A 17 -6.33 -2.33 7.41
CA PHE A 17 -5.38 -3.42 7.69
C PHE A 17 -4.86 -4.10 6.41
N THR A 18 -5.71 -4.24 5.40
CA THR A 18 -5.29 -4.84 4.13
C THR A 18 -4.37 -3.93 3.31
N GLN A 19 -4.41 -2.61 3.52
CA GLN A 19 -3.52 -1.65 2.85
C GLN A 19 -2.06 -1.77 3.35
N PHE A 20 -1.84 -2.18 4.60
CA PHE A 20 -0.50 -2.60 5.07
C PHE A 20 0.03 -3.84 4.33
N GLY A 21 -0.85 -4.60 3.67
CA GLY A 21 -0.48 -5.74 2.84
C GLY A 21 0.48 -5.37 1.71
N ILE A 22 0.35 -4.17 1.14
CA ILE A 22 1.22 -3.67 0.06
C ILE A 22 2.67 -3.55 0.56
N VAL A 23 2.85 -2.96 1.73
CA VAL A 23 4.19 -2.79 2.30
C VAL A 23 4.74 -4.14 2.77
N ALA A 24 3.90 -4.93 3.45
CA ALA A 24 4.29 -6.25 3.91
C ALA A 24 4.73 -7.16 2.76
N SER A 25 4.13 -7.04 1.57
CA SER A 25 4.53 -7.80 0.39
C SER A 25 5.88 -7.35 -0.18
N ILE A 26 6.12 -6.03 -0.27
CA ILE A 26 7.41 -5.48 -0.71
C ILE A 26 8.54 -5.94 0.24
N LEU A 27 8.33 -5.81 1.56
CA LEU A 27 9.30 -6.25 2.57
C LEU A 27 9.50 -7.77 2.52
N SER A 28 8.43 -8.54 2.30
CA SER A 28 8.53 -10.00 2.17
C SER A 28 9.40 -10.43 0.99
N VAL A 29 9.27 -9.76 -0.15
CA VAL A 29 10.11 -10.00 -1.34
C VAL A 29 11.55 -9.61 -1.08
N TYR A 30 11.78 -8.41 -0.51
CA TYR A 30 13.11 -7.93 -0.18
C TYR A 30 13.85 -8.88 0.77
N VAL A 31 13.20 -9.31 1.86
CA VAL A 31 13.81 -10.21 2.83
C VAL A 31 13.94 -11.63 2.26
N GLY A 32 12.94 -12.12 1.51
CA GLY A 32 12.97 -13.44 0.90
C GLY A 32 14.13 -13.62 -0.09
N LEU A 33 14.43 -12.59 -0.89
CA LEU A 33 15.52 -12.63 -1.87
C LEU A 33 16.91 -12.43 -1.25
N ASN A 34 17.05 -11.60 -0.21
CA ASN A 34 18.35 -11.29 0.40
C ASN A 34 18.72 -12.22 1.57
N PHE A 35 17.75 -12.66 2.37
CA PHE A 35 17.96 -13.43 3.60
C PHE A 35 17.29 -14.82 3.59
N GLY A 36 16.55 -15.15 2.53
CA GLY A 36 15.92 -16.45 2.32
C GLY A 36 14.43 -16.52 2.70
N TRP A 37 13.73 -17.45 2.06
CA TRP A 37 12.25 -17.53 2.09
C TRP A 37 11.65 -18.32 3.26
N SER A 38 12.46 -19.07 4.02
CA SER A 38 11.97 -20.09 4.97
C SER A 38 11.02 -19.53 6.04
N LYS A 39 11.30 -18.32 6.56
CA LYS A 39 10.49 -17.68 7.61
C LYS A 39 9.32 -16.83 7.10
N ILE A 40 9.30 -16.52 5.80
CA ILE A 40 8.40 -15.50 5.22
C ILE A 40 7.42 -16.10 4.22
N LYS A 41 7.75 -17.23 3.60
CA LYS A 41 6.91 -17.90 2.60
C LYS A 41 5.48 -18.10 3.08
N SER A 42 5.27 -18.59 4.31
CA SER A 42 3.92 -18.81 4.85
C SER A 42 3.13 -17.50 4.98
N LYS A 43 3.77 -16.44 5.47
CA LYS A 43 3.15 -15.10 5.62
C LYS A 43 2.79 -14.50 4.26
N MET A 44 3.66 -14.63 3.26
CA MET A 44 3.39 -14.14 1.91
C MET A 44 2.26 -14.91 1.22
N ILE A 45 2.20 -16.24 1.41
CA ILE A 45 1.09 -17.06 0.90
C ILE A 45 -0.24 -16.64 1.54
N ILE A 46 -0.27 -16.47 2.86
CA ILE A 46 -1.48 -16.00 3.57
C ILE A 46 -1.94 -14.66 3.01
N LEU A 47 -1.01 -13.72 2.81
CA LEU A 47 -1.30 -12.39 2.30
C LEU A 47 -1.83 -12.43 0.85
N LEU A 48 -1.26 -13.27 0.00
CA LEU A 48 -1.76 -13.50 -1.37
C LEU A 48 -3.16 -14.12 -1.36
N ILE A 49 -3.42 -15.09 -0.48
CA ILE A 49 -4.73 -15.73 -0.34
C ILE A 49 -5.77 -14.69 0.11
N ILE A 50 -5.49 -13.92 1.16
CA ILE A 50 -6.40 -12.86 1.64
C ILE A 50 -6.70 -11.85 0.53
N THR A 51 -5.68 -11.44 -0.22
CA THR A 51 -5.84 -10.51 -1.35
C THR A 51 -6.68 -11.12 -2.47
N PHE A 52 -6.51 -12.40 -2.78
CA PHE A 52 -7.32 -13.11 -3.75
C PHE A 52 -8.79 -13.19 -3.31
N PHE A 53 -9.05 -13.55 -2.05
CA PHE A 53 -10.40 -13.55 -1.48
C PHE A 53 -11.02 -12.15 -1.57
N ARG A 54 -10.27 -11.10 -1.24
CA ARG A 54 -10.72 -9.71 -1.35
C ARG A 54 -11.05 -9.35 -2.81
N ALA A 55 -10.17 -9.66 -3.76
CA ALA A 55 -10.40 -9.35 -5.17
C ALA A 55 -11.63 -10.08 -5.73
N PHE A 56 -11.81 -11.37 -5.38
CA PHE A 56 -12.89 -12.20 -5.89
C PHE A 56 -14.25 -11.92 -5.22
N PHE A 57 -14.31 -11.89 -3.89
CA PHE A 57 -15.57 -11.76 -3.15
C PHE A 57 -16.02 -10.31 -2.98
N LEU A 58 -15.09 -9.38 -2.74
CA LEU A 58 -15.41 -7.96 -2.57
C LEU A 58 -15.42 -7.20 -3.91
N SER A 59 -15.13 -7.88 -5.02
CA SER A 59 -15.03 -7.29 -6.37
C SER A 59 -14.02 -6.13 -6.47
N GLU A 60 -13.08 -6.05 -5.52
CA GLU A 60 -12.05 -5.02 -5.46
C GLU A 60 -10.86 -5.42 -6.34
N ARG A 61 -11.05 -5.41 -7.66
CA ARG A 61 -10.02 -5.77 -8.67
C ARG A 61 -8.70 -5.04 -8.51
N LEU A 62 -8.76 -3.80 -8.01
CA LEU A 62 -7.58 -2.98 -7.80
C LEU A 62 -6.70 -3.53 -6.66
N ALA A 63 -7.28 -4.18 -5.65
CA ALA A 63 -6.53 -4.71 -4.51
C ALA A 63 -5.52 -5.80 -4.91
N ALA A 64 -5.85 -6.62 -5.92
CA ALA A 64 -4.91 -7.61 -6.45
C ALA A 64 -3.76 -6.95 -7.22
N LEU A 65 -4.06 -5.96 -8.08
CA LEU A 65 -3.04 -5.24 -8.84
C LEU A 65 -2.12 -4.41 -7.92
N GLU A 66 -2.68 -3.77 -6.90
CA GLU A 66 -1.97 -3.04 -5.84
C GLU A 66 -0.98 -3.91 -5.07
N LEU A 67 -1.19 -5.23 -5.04
CA LEU A 67 -0.28 -6.15 -4.37
C LEU A 67 0.72 -6.79 -5.34
N VAL A 68 0.22 -7.29 -6.47
CA VAL A 68 0.99 -8.08 -7.43
C VAL A 68 2.00 -7.21 -8.17
N ILE A 69 1.62 -6.00 -8.58
CA ILE A 69 2.53 -5.09 -9.28
C ILE A 69 3.73 -4.73 -8.39
N PRO A 70 3.55 -4.31 -7.11
CA PRO A 70 4.69 -4.05 -6.24
C PRO A 70 5.62 -5.24 -6.01
N ILE A 71 5.07 -6.44 -5.86
CA ILE A 71 5.84 -7.69 -5.74
C ILE A 71 6.73 -7.89 -6.97
N ILE A 72 6.14 -7.77 -8.17
CA ILE A 72 6.85 -7.99 -9.44
C ILE A 72 7.94 -6.94 -9.64
N VAL A 73 7.62 -5.66 -9.43
CA VAL A 73 8.58 -4.55 -9.61
C VAL A 73 9.75 -4.70 -8.65
N CYS A 74 9.50 -4.99 -7.37
CA CYS A 74 10.55 -5.23 -6.38
C CYS A 74 11.42 -6.45 -6.75
N TRP A 75 10.78 -7.57 -7.13
CA TRP A 75 11.48 -8.79 -7.53
C TRP A 75 12.37 -8.58 -8.76
N LEU A 76 11.84 -7.93 -9.82
CA LEU A 76 12.58 -7.62 -11.03
C LEU A 76 13.74 -6.66 -10.74
N GLY A 77 13.53 -5.65 -9.89
CA GLY A 77 14.56 -4.70 -9.48
C GLY A 77 15.76 -5.38 -8.83
N ILE A 78 15.49 -6.13 -7.75
CA ILE A 78 16.53 -6.85 -7.01
C ILE A 78 17.29 -7.82 -7.93
N LYS A 79 16.58 -8.55 -8.79
CA LYS A 79 17.20 -9.47 -9.75
C LYS A 79 18.02 -8.79 -10.84
N ALA A 80 17.60 -7.61 -11.28
CA ALA A 80 18.36 -6.81 -12.23
C ALA A 80 19.71 -6.37 -11.66
N GLN A 81 19.76 -6.07 -10.37
CA GLN A 81 20.97 -5.62 -9.69
C GLN A 81 21.89 -6.76 -9.21
N SER A 82 21.35 -7.94 -8.89
CA SER A 82 22.16 -9.10 -8.44
C SER A 82 22.93 -9.82 -9.56
N GLY A 83 22.91 -9.28 -10.79
CA GLY A 83 23.41 -9.95 -11.98
C GLY A 83 22.34 -10.84 -12.63
N LEU A 84 22.10 -10.61 -13.92
CA LEU A 84 21.02 -11.27 -14.66
C LEU A 84 21.56 -12.48 -15.43
N SER A 85 20.92 -13.64 -15.24
CA SER A 85 21.01 -14.72 -16.23
C SER A 85 20.42 -14.23 -17.57
N GLY A 86 20.86 -14.79 -18.70
CA GLY A 86 20.36 -14.36 -20.03
C GLY A 86 18.83 -14.37 -20.13
N LYS A 87 18.16 -15.37 -19.54
CA LYS A 87 16.69 -15.46 -19.49
C LYS A 87 16.06 -14.35 -18.65
N THR A 88 16.62 -14.06 -17.47
CA THR A 88 16.11 -13.00 -16.59
C THR A 88 16.27 -11.62 -17.22
N ARG A 89 17.36 -11.39 -17.98
CA ARG A 89 17.57 -10.14 -18.72
C ARG A 89 16.51 -9.90 -19.78
N VAL A 90 16.15 -10.94 -20.54
CA VAL A 90 15.06 -10.86 -21.52
C VAL A 90 13.73 -10.57 -20.82
N MET A 91 13.43 -11.23 -19.70
CA MET A 91 12.21 -10.97 -18.94
C MET A 91 12.11 -9.53 -18.41
N VAL A 92 13.20 -8.97 -17.89
CA VAL A 92 13.24 -7.58 -17.42
C VAL A 92 13.01 -6.62 -18.58
N ASN A 93 13.68 -6.82 -19.72
CA ASN A 93 13.54 -5.94 -20.88
C ASN A 93 12.14 -6.01 -21.51
N LEU A 94 11.51 -7.19 -21.53
CA LEU A 94 10.16 -7.38 -22.06
C LEU A 94 9.07 -7.14 -21.02
N SER A 95 9.43 -6.81 -19.76
CA SER A 95 8.47 -6.63 -18.68
C SER A 95 7.36 -5.61 -18.96
N PRO A 96 7.58 -4.49 -19.67
CA PRO A 96 6.48 -3.58 -20.01
C PRO A 96 5.45 -4.22 -20.95
N LEU A 97 5.91 -4.97 -21.96
CA LEU A 97 5.04 -5.64 -22.92
C LEU A 97 4.30 -6.82 -22.28
N ILE A 98 5.02 -7.63 -21.50
CA ILE A 98 4.43 -8.74 -20.72
C ILE A 98 3.38 -8.18 -19.75
N GLY A 99 3.68 -7.05 -19.09
CA GLY A 99 2.76 -6.39 -18.17
C GLY A 99 1.44 -6.01 -18.82
N LEU A 100 1.47 -5.45 -20.04
CA LEU A 100 0.25 -5.13 -20.80
C LEU A 100 -0.60 -6.36 -21.12
N VAL A 101 0.03 -7.45 -21.56
CA VAL A 101 -0.66 -8.71 -21.87
C VAL A 101 -1.24 -9.32 -20.59
N VAL A 102 -0.46 -9.38 -19.51
CA VAL A 102 -0.92 -9.91 -18.22
C VAL A 102 -2.07 -9.09 -17.66
N PHE A 103 -2.01 -7.75 -17.76
CA PHE A 103 -3.10 -6.87 -17.36
C PHE A 103 -4.37 -7.14 -18.16
N ALA A 104 -4.27 -7.22 -19.49
CA ALA A 104 -5.42 -7.49 -20.35
C ALA A 104 -6.06 -8.85 -20.02
N VAL A 105 -5.26 -9.90 -19.85
CA VAL A 105 -5.75 -11.24 -19.48
C VAL A 105 -6.40 -11.22 -18.09
N TYR A 106 -5.75 -10.63 -17.09
CA TYR A 106 -6.28 -10.52 -15.73
C TYR A 106 -7.61 -9.76 -15.70
N PHE A 107 -7.67 -8.64 -16.41
CA PHE A 107 -8.86 -7.83 -16.53
C PHE A 107 -10.01 -8.61 -17.18
N SER A 108 -9.75 -9.26 -18.31
CA SER A 108 -10.75 -10.07 -19.02
C SER A 108 -11.30 -11.18 -18.13
N VAL A 109 -10.44 -11.97 -17.49
CA VAL A 109 -10.86 -13.04 -16.57
C VAL A 109 -11.71 -12.48 -15.43
N SER A 110 -11.34 -11.33 -14.88
CA SER A 110 -12.09 -10.68 -13.80
C SER A 110 -13.47 -10.16 -14.27
N GLU A 111 -13.56 -9.54 -15.45
CA GLU A 111 -14.83 -9.11 -16.03
C GLU A 111 -15.73 -10.29 -16.43
N TYR A 112 -15.13 -11.44 -16.80
CA TYR A 112 -15.88 -12.65 -17.12
C TYR A 112 -16.78 -13.08 -15.96
N PHE A 113 -16.19 -13.25 -14.76
CA PHE A 113 -16.92 -13.69 -13.56
C PHE A 113 -17.85 -12.61 -13.00
N ARG A 114 -17.50 -11.34 -13.17
CA ARG A 114 -18.26 -10.23 -12.57
C ARG A 114 -19.54 -9.93 -13.34
N SER A 115 -19.42 -9.73 -14.64
CA SER A 115 -20.44 -9.05 -15.44
C SER A 115 -20.78 -9.81 -16.72
N TRP A 116 -19.82 -10.50 -17.33
CA TRP A 116 -20.11 -11.29 -18.52
C TRP A 116 -21.07 -12.44 -18.22
N SER A 117 -20.70 -13.35 -17.33
CA SER A 117 -21.48 -14.57 -17.05
C SER A 117 -22.90 -14.29 -16.55
N ASN A 118 -23.09 -13.15 -15.88
CA ASN A 118 -24.32 -12.84 -15.16
C ASN A 118 -25.22 -11.84 -15.87
N TYR A 119 -24.70 -11.02 -16.80
CA TYR A 119 -25.46 -9.90 -17.37
C TYR A 119 -25.23 -9.68 -18.87
N TYR A 120 -23.98 -9.67 -19.35
CA TYR A 120 -23.67 -9.30 -20.74
C TYR A 120 -23.63 -10.48 -21.71
N ALA A 121 -23.50 -11.72 -21.23
CA ALA A 121 -23.47 -12.91 -22.09
C ALA A 121 -24.76 -13.11 -22.92
N LEU A 122 -25.87 -12.47 -22.54
CA LEU A 122 -27.14 -12.49 -23.27
C LEU A 122 -27.35 -11.27 -24.17
N LYS A 123 -26.52 -10.22 -24.03
CA LYS A 123 -26.68 -8.93 -24.72
C LYS A 123 -25.62 -8.67 -25.79
N GLU A 124 -24.41 -9.19 -25.56
CA GLU A 124 -23.25 -8.97 -26.41
C GLU A 124 -22.84 -10.26 -27.13
N SER A 125 -22.41 -10.14 -28.37
CA SER A 125 -22.06 -11.29 -29.22
C SER A 125 -20.63 -11.79 -29.02
N SER A 126 -19.71 -10.94 -28.58
CA SER A 126 -18.28 -11.27 -28.46
C SER A 126 -17.67 -10.84 -27.14
N PHE A 127 -17.12 -11.81 -26.39
CA PHE A 127 -16.45 -11.56 -25.11
C PHE A 127 -15.17 -10.73 -25.27
N ILE A 128 -14.42 -10.95 -26.35
CA ILE A 128 -13.17 -10.23 -26.61
C ILE A 128 -13.48 -8.76 -26.92
N GLU A 129 -14.48 -8.52 -27.76
CA GLU A 129 -14.92 -7.17 -28.10
C GLU A 129 -15.42 -6.43 -26.86
N PHE A 130 -16.25 -7.10 -26.04
CA PHE A 130 -16.68 -6.58 -24.74
C PHE A 130 -15.48 -6.19 -23.85
N CYS A 131 -14.47 -7.07 -23.72
CA CYS A 131 -13.29 -6.76 -22.91
C CYS A 131 -12.50 -5.57 -23.44
N VAL A 132 -12.24 -5.51 -24.75
CA VAL A 132 -11.50 -4.41 -25.38
C VAL A 132 -12.25 -3.09 -25.20
N THR A 133 -13.56 -3.08 -25.46
CA THR A 133 -14.43 -1.91 -25.24
C THR A 133 -14.41 -1.47 -23.79
N ARG A 134 -14.44 -2.40 -22.83
CA ARG A 134 -14.41 -2.07 -21.40
C ARG A 134 -13.07 -1.53 -20.95
N ILE A 135 -11.96 -2.15 -21.35
CA ILE A 135 -10.61 -1.62 -21.06
C ILE A 135 -10.52 -0.20 -21.60
N THR A 136 -10.82 -0.02 -22.88
CA THR A 136 -10.75 1.29 -23.55
C THR A 136 -11.67 2.31 -22.87
N GLY A 137 -12.91 1.92 -22.57
CA GLY A 137 -13.89 2.76 -21.89
C GLY A 137 -13.43 3.20 -20.50
N TYR A 138 -12.80 2.34 -19.71
CA TYR A 138 -12.29 2.74 -18.39
C TYR A 138 -11.21 3.83 -18.45
N TYR A 139 -10.37 3.83 -19.49
CA TYR A 139 -9.30 4.82 -19.65
C TYR A 139 -9.80 6.08 -20.37
N VAL A 140 -10.46 5.93 -21.52
CA VAL A 140 -10.95 7.06 -22.34
C VAL A 140 -12.06 7.82 -21.61
N THR A 141 -13.06 7.13 -21.07
CA THR A 141 -14.13 7.80 -20.32
C THR A 141 -13.60 8.41 -19.03
N GLY A 142 -12.58 7.81 -18.41
CA GLY A 142 -11.88 8.43 -17.27
C GLY A 142 -11.36 9.82 -17.60
N LEU A 143 -10.61 9.96 -18.71
CA LEU A 143 -10.11 11.25 -19.18
C LEU A 143 -11.25 12.23 -19.54
N ASN A 144 -12.28 11.76 -20.22
CA ASN A 144 -13.44 12.59 -20.58
C ASN A 144 -14.18 13.10 -19.33
N ASN A 145 -14.35 12.25 -18.32
CA ASN A 145 -14.95 12.63 -17.05
C ASN A 145 -14.11 13.69 -16.34
N GLY A 146 -12.78 13.55 -16.36
CA GLY A 146 -11.89 14.57 -15.80
C GLY A 146 -12.01 15.92 -16.50
N SER A 147 -12.12 15.92 -17.84
CA SER A 147 -12.39 17.14 -18.62
C SER A 147 -13.76 17.74 -18.28
N LEU A 148 -14.80 16.90 -18.20
CA LEU A 148 -16.14 17.32 -17.80
C LEU A 148 -16.13 17.98 -16.42
N LEU A 149 -15.37 17.43 -15.47
CA LEU A 149 -15.25 18.02 -14.14
C LEU A 149 -14.56 19.39 -14.17
N ILE A 150 -13.55 19.59 -15.00
CA ILE A 150 -12.95 20.92 -15.22
C ILE A 150 -14.00 21.92 -15.72
N ASP A 151 -14.86 21.50 -16.66
CA ASP A 151 -15.92 22.35 -17.22
C ASP A 151 -17.06 22.65 -16.23
N VAL A 152 -17.30 21.75 -15.27
CA VAL A 152 -18.30 21.92 -14.20
C VAL A 152 -17.80 22.88 -13.12
N PHE A 153 -16.58 22.67 -12.61
CA PHE A 153 -16.05 23.51 -11.54
C PHE A 153 -15.61 24.89 -12.04
N ARG A 154 -15.08 25.00 -13.28
CA ARG A 154 -14.63 26.22 -14.01
C ARG A 154 -13.58 27.10 -13.32
N LYS A 155 -13.52 27.09 -12.00
CA LYS A 155 -12.58 27.81 -11.15
C LYS A 155 -11.88 26.80 -10.25
N PRO A 156 -10.62 27.07 -9.88
CA PRO A 156 -9.93 26.27 -8.88
C PRO A 156 -10.70 26.26 -7.56
N LEU A 157 -10.63 25.16 -6.83
CA LEU A 157 -11.18 25.06 -5.49
C LEU A 157 -10.40 25.95 -4.50
N SER A 158 -11.08 26.42 -3.45
CA SER A 158 -10.46 27.25 -2.41
C SER A 158 -9.43 26.48 -1.58
N PHE A 159 -9.65 25.18 -1.46
CA PHE A 159 -8.76 24.24 -0.80
C PHE A 159 -8.84 22.90 -1.57
N PRO A 160 -7.72 22.17 -1.75
CA PRO A 160 -7.71 20.92 -2.50
C PRO A 160 -8.71 19.93 -1.90
N TYR A 161 -9.52 19.32 -2.77
CA TYR A 161 -10.44 18.26 -2.38
C TYR A 161 -9.95 16.91 -2.90
N PHE A 162 -9.62 16.84 -4.19
CA PHE A 162 -9.33 15.59 -4.90
C PHE A 162 -7.90 15.08 -4.69
N THR A 163 -6.95 15.99 -4.54
CA THR A 163 -5.53 15.68 -4.26
C THR A 163 -5.25 15.38 -2.79
N THR A 164 -6.22 15.66 -1.91
CA THR A 164 -6.15 15.47 -0.45
C THR A 164 -7.29 14.58 0.05
N THR A 165 -7.82 13.68 -0.78
CA THR A 165 -8.92 12.77 -0.41
C THR A 165 -8.62 11.99 0.87
N TRP A 166 -7.37 11.54 1.07
CA TRP A 166 -6.93 10.92 2.32
C TRP A 166 -7.18 11.75 3.58
N LEU A 167 -7.20 13.09 3.51
CA LEU A 167 -7.44 13.98 4.64
C LEU A 167 -8.91 13.91 5.08
N TRP A 168 -9.82 13.86 4.11
CA TRP A 168 -11.26 13.80 4.33
C TRP A 168 -11.71 12.39 4.74
N ASP A 169 -11.06 11.37 4.19
CA ASP A 169 -11.33 9.96 4.54
C ASP A 169 -10.73 9.56 5.90
N PHE A 170 -9.86 10.40 6.48
CA PHE A 170 -9.20 10.08 7.74
C PHE A 170 -10.20 10.13 8.91
N PRO A 171 -10.33 9.06 9.73
CA PRO A 171 -11.42 8.91 10.69
C PRO A 171 -11.47 10.00 11.76
N ILE A 172 -10.31 10.57 12.12
CA ILE A 172 -10.24 11.65 13.11
C ILE A 172 -10.45 13.00 12.43
N LEU A 173 -9.63 13.33 11.44
CA LEU A 173 -9.59 14.65 10.80
C LEU A 173 -10.86 14.93 9.98
N GLY A 174 -11.37 13.93 9.24
CA GLY A 174 -12.61 14.06 8.48
C GLY A 174 -13.86 14.31 9.33
N SER A 175 -13.83 13.97 10.62
CA SER A 175 -14.94 14.27 11.54
C SER A 175 -14.95 15.72 12.06
N TYR A 176 -13.79 16.40 12.04
CA TYR A 176 -13.65 17.77 12.53
C TYR A 176 -13.81 18.84 11.44
N PHE A 177 -13.58 18.47 10.18
CA PHE A 177 -13.61 19.40 9.05
C PHE A 177 -14.78 19.10 8.12
N ASP A 178 -15.57 20.13 7.81
CA ASP A 178 -16.62 20.05 6.76
C ASP A 178 -15.96 20.34 5.40
N PRO A 179 -15.81 19.34 4.51
CA PRO A 179 -15.13 19.50 3.24
C PRO A 179 -15.79 20.56 2.34
N ASN A 180 -17.13 20.67 2.38
CA ASN A 180 -17.87 21.59 1.53
C ASN A 180 -17.55 23.05 1.86
N LYS A 181 -17.43 23.37 3.16
CA LYS A 181 -17.11 24.73 3.62
C LYS A 181 -15.68 25.15 3.32
N LEU A 182 -14.73 24.21 3.35
CA LEU A 182 -13.30 24.50 3.18
C LEU A 182 -12.88 24.52 1.72
N THR A 183 -13.41 23.58 0.92
CA THR A 183 -13.00 23.40 -0.48
C THR A 183 -13.81 24.29 -1.43
N GLY A 184 -15.02 24.70 -1.03
CA GLY A 184 -15.95 25.41 -1.90
C GLY A 184 -16.67 24.49 -2.90
N VAL A 185 -16.57 23.17 -2.73
CA VAL A 185 -17.39 22.21 -3.47
C VAL A 185 -18.86 22.42 -3.08
N PRO A 186 -19.78 22.60 -4.06
CA PRO A 186 -21.20 22.75 -3.77
C PRO A 186 -21.74 21.55 -2.98
N SER A 187 -22.54 21.79 -1.94
CA SER A 187 -23.09 20.73 -1.09
C SER A 187 -24.02 19.76 -1.83
N ASP A 188 -24.54 20.18 -2.98
CA ASP A 188 -25.38 19.41 -3.91
C ASP A 188 -24.58 18.76 -5.05
N PHE A 189 -23.26 18.94 -5.09
CA PHE A 189 -22.42 18.33 -6.11
C PHE A 189 -22.47 16.81 -6.00
N ASN A 190 -23.17 16.19 -6.96
CA ASN A 190 -23.29 14.76 -7.09
C ASN A 190 -22.60 14.30 -8.37
N PHE A 191 -21.42 13.69 -8.22
CA PHE A 191 -20.68 13.17 -9.37
C PHE A 191 -21.46 12.10 -10.13
N ALA A 192 -22.17 11.20 -9.42
CA ALA A 192 -22.99 10.19 -10.07
C ALA A 192 -24.17 10.81 -10.85
N GLY A 193 -24.76 11.89 -10.31
CA GLY A 193 -25.79 12.67 -11.01
C GLY A 193 -25.27 13.37 -12.26
N THR A 194 -24.06 13.94 -12.18
CA THR A 194 -23.37 14.58 -13.32
C THR A 194 -23.07 13.56 -14.42
N LEU A 195 -22.61 12.36 -14.05
CA LEU A 195 -22.38 11.28 -15.01
C LEU A 195 -23.68 10.74 -15.61
N ALA A 196 -24.77 10.70 -14.85
CA ALA A 196 -26.07 10.27 -15.36
C ALA A 196 -26.67 11.28 -16.36
N SER A 197 -26.36 12.57 -16.23
CA SER A 197 -26.88 13.62 -17.13
C SER A 197 -25.98 13.91 -18.32
N MET A 198 -24.64 13.86 -18.15
CA MET A 198 -23.68 14.36 -19.13
C MET A 198 -22.63 13.32 -19.56
N GLY A 199 -22.65 12.12 -18.98
CA GLY A 199 -21.62 11.10 -19.21
C GLY A 199 -22.16 9.69 -19.26
N ASN A 200 -21.36 8.73 -18.78
CA ASN A 200 -21.76 7.35 -18.66
C ASN A 200 -21.66 6.91 -17.19
N PRO A 201 -22.78 6.62 -16.50
CA PRO A 201 -22.78 6.22 -15.10
C PRO A 201 -22.08 4.87 -14.86
N GLU A 202 -21.90 4.05 -15.90
CA GLU A 202 -21.19 2.77 -15.82
C GLU A 202 -19.67 2.95 -15.63
N PHE A 203 -19.12 4.09 -16.08
CA PHE A 203 -17.70 4.42 -15.99
C PHE A 203 -17.50 5.66 -15.12
N ASN A 204 -17.45 5.45 -13.81
CA ASN A 204 -17.44 6.52 -12.80
C ASN A 204 -16.04 6.90 -12.30
N ASN A 205 -15.00 6.76 -13.13
CA ASN A 205 -13.66 7.18 -12.74
C ASN A 205 -13.46 8.67 -13.06
N PRO A 206 -13.01 9.51 -12.11
CA PRO A 206 -12.90 10.97 -12.32
C PRO A 206 -11.64 11.43 -13.06
N SER A 207 -10.86 10.51 -13.64
CA SER A 207 -9.44 10.70 -14.01
C SER A 207 -8.54 10.92 -12.80
N GLY A 208 -7.27 10.55 -12.89
CA GLY A 208 -6.26 11.04 -11.93
C GLY A 208 -5.48 12.24 -12.45
N LEU A 209 -5.32 12.34 -13.78
CA LEU A 209 -4.53 13.39 -14.44
C LEU A 209 -5.16 14.77 -14.28
N PHE A 210 -6.48 14.87 -14.40
CA PHE A 210 -7.20 16.15 -14.39
C PHE A 210 -7.56 16.68 -13.00
N LEU A 211 -7.54 15.83 -11.96
CA LEU A 211 -7.91 16.24 -10.61
C LEU A 211 -7.04 17.37 -10.02
N PRO A 212 -5.70 17.36 -10.17
CA PRO A 212 -4.88 18.48 -9.71
C PRO A 212 -5.20 19.81 -10.40
N TYR A 213 -5.72 19.77 -11.63
CA TYR A 213 -6.12 20.96 -12.36
C TYR A 213 -7.43 21.55 -11.84
N ILE A 214 -8.31 20.71 -11.27
CA ILE A 214 -9.53 21.17 -10.59
C ILE A 214 -9.18 21.81 -9.25
N ASP A 215 -8.29 21.17 -8.48
CA ASP A 215 -7.89 21.68 -7.16
C ASP A 215 -7.07 22.98 -7.26
N PHE A 216 -6.10 23.05 -8.18
CA PHE A 216 -5.11 24.14 -8.21
C PHE A 216 -5.17 25.01 -9.48
N GLY A 217 -6.10 24.74 -10.39
CA GLY A 217 -6.15 25.40 -11.70
C GLY A 217 -5.08 24.93 -12.67
N HIS A 218 -5.03 25.55 -13.85
CA HIS A 218 -4.08 25.17 -14.91
C HIS A 218 -2.61 25.30 -14.49
N VAL A 219 -2.26 26.43 -13.86
CA VAL A 219 -0.89 26.71 -13.43
C VAL A 219 -0.50 25.80 -12.26
N GLY A 220 -1.36 25.69 -11.24
CA GLY A 220 -1.06 24.86 -10.08
C GLY A 220 -1.05 23.36 -10.40
N GLY A 221 -1.94 22.89 -11.27
CA GLY A 221 -1.95 21.51 -11.76
C GLY A 221 -0.68 21.16 -12.54
N PHE A 222 -0.16 22.09 -13.36
CA PHE A 222 1.14 21.91 -14.02
C PHE A 222 2.28 21.76 -13.01
N PHE A 223 2.36 22.64 -12.00
CA PHE A 223 3.39 22.54 -10.96
C PHE A 223 3.25 21.27 -10.12
N PHE A 224 2.03 20.83 -9.83
CA PHE A 224 1.78 19.56 -9.16
C PHE A 224 2.41 18.39 -9.92
N TRP A 225 2.14 18.27 -11.23
CA TRP A 225 2.71 17.20 -12.04
C TRP A 225 4.22 17.33 -12.24
N LEU A 226 4.74 18.55 -12.31
CA LEU A 226 6.18 18.82 -12.34
C LEU A 226 6.87 18.29 -11.08
N ILE A 227 6.33 18.63 -9.89
CA ILE A 227 6.86 18.17 -8.60
C ILE A 227 6.71 16.65 -8.47
N ALA A 228 5.55 16.10 -8.85
CA ALA A 228 5.32 14.66 -8.85
C ALA A 228 6.32 13.93 -9.75
N GLY A 229 6.61 14.48 -10.94
CA GLY A 229 7.61 13.95 -11.87
C GLY A 229 9.03 13.97 -11.29
N MET A 230 9.43 15.07 -10.64
CA MET A 230 10.72 15.15 -9.93
C MET A 230 10.79 14.11 -8.79
N GLY A 231 9.72 13.96 -8.02
CA GLY A 231 9.62 12.95 -6.95
C GLY A 231 9.74 11.52 -7.48
N CYS A 232 9.07 11.21 -8.59
CA CYS A 232 9.19 9.92 -9.28
C CYS A 232 10.63 9.65 -9.70
N GLY A 233 11.29 10.65 -10.31
CA GLY A 233 12.69 10.54 -10.73
C GLY A 233 13.64 10.32 -9.55
N PHE A 234 13.44 11.04 -8.44
CA PHE A 234 14.23 10.88 -7.23
C PHE A 234 14.07 9.48 -6.61
N ILE A 235 12.84 8.99 -6.49
CA ILE A 235 12.56 7.65 -5.92
C ILE A 235 13.10 6.54 -6.84
N TYR A 236 12.96 6.71 -8.16
CA TYR A 236 13.57 5.79 -9.13
C TYR A 236 15.10 5.77 -9.03
N HIS A 237 15.72 6.94 -8.83
CA HIS A 237 17.15 7.03 -8.57
C HIS A 237 17.50 6.21 -7.32
N LEU A 238 16.83 6.42 -6.18
CA LEU A 238 17.05 5.61 -4.98
C LEU A 238 16.91 4.09 -5.23
N PHE A 239 15.90 3.69 -6.00
CA PHE A 239 15.69 2.29 -6.39
C PHE A 239 16.86 1.74 -7.20
N SER A 240 17.37 2.52 -8.16
CA SER A 240 18.51 2.13 -8.99
C SER A 240 19.83 1.97 -8.20
N TYR A 241 19.98 2.69 -7.08
CA TYR A 241 21.14 2.61 -6.18
C TYR A 241 21.01 1.57 -5.06
N ASN A 242 20.07 0.62 -5.16
CA ASN A 242 19.82 -0.40 -4.13
C ASN A 242 19.44 0.17 -2.75
N ASN A 243 18.88 1.38 -2.69
CA ASN A 243 18.43 1.94 -1.42
C ASN A 243 17.10 1.30 -0.98
N ILE A 244 16.98 0.93 0.30
CA ILE A 244 15.76 0.32 0.86
C ILE A 244 14.52 1.21 0.69
N TYR A 245 14.67 2.54 0.80
CA TYR A 245 13.58 3.49 0.56
C TYR A 245 13.16 3.49 -0.91
N GLY A 246 14.11 3.29 -1.83
CA GLY A 246 13.82 3.08 -3.25
C GLY A 246 12.91 1.87 -3.46
N TYR A 247 13.26 0.73 -2.87
CA TYR A 247 12.43 -0.48 -2.94
C TYR A 247 11.06 -0.35 -2.28
N LEU A 248 10.94 0.44 -1.22
CA LEU A 248 9.69 0.64 -0.49
C LEU A 248 8.72 1.57 -1.25
N TYR A 249 9.21 2.70 -1.77
CA TYR A 249 8.36 3.72 -2.38
C TYR A 249 8.20 3.57 -3.89
N TYR A 250 9.24 3.13 -4.62
CA TYR A 250 9.19 3.07 -6.09
C TYR A 250 8.04 2.21 -6.62
N PRO A 251 7.79 0.99 -6.10
CA PRO A 251 6.71 0.16 -6.64
C PRO A 251 5.32 0.79 -6.45
N ILE A 252 5.16 1.62 -5.43
CA ILE A 252 3.90 2.30 -5.07
C ILE A 252 3.70 3.53 -5.95
N ILE A 253 4.77 4.30 -6.16
CA ILE A 253 4.81 5.37 -7.16
C ILE A 253 4.44 4.80 -8.53
N PHE A 254 5.02 3.66 -8.90
CA PHE A 254 4.79 3.01 -10.18
C PHE A 254 3.33 2.59 -10.37
N VAL A 255 2.69 1.99 -9.35
CA VAL A 255 1.25 1.70 -9.40
C VAL A 255 0.44 2.97 -9.62
N GLY A 256 0.75 4.06 -8.92
CA GLY A 256 0.01 5.30 -9.11
C GLY A 256 0.24 5.98 -10.47
N LEU A 257 1.42 5.81 -11.09
CA LEU A 257 1.64 6.21 -12.48
C LEU A 257 0.75 5.43 -13.45
N LEU A 258 0.66 4.11 -13.28
CA LEU A 258 -0.19 3.25 -14.11
C LEU A 258 -1.67 3.60 -13.97
N GLU A 259 -2.12 3.91 -12.75
CA GLU A 259 -3.51 4.24 -12.46
C GLU A 259 -3.86 5.71 -12.77
N SER A 260 -2.87 6.59 -12.94
CA SER A 260 -3.06 8.04 -13.10
C SER A 260 -4.07 8.45 -14.19
N PRO A 261 -4.19 7.79 -15.35
CA PRO A 261 -5.22 8.19 -16.33
C PRO A 261 -6.64 7.99 -15.80
N ARG A 262 -6.82 7.04 -14.90
CA ARG A 262 -8.11 6.60 -14.36
C ARG A 262 -8.42 7.25 -13.01
N VAL A 263 -7.48 7.23 -12.08
CA VAL A 263 -7.67 7.67 -10.69
C VAL A 263 -6.35 8.23 -10.14
N LEU A 264 -6.43 9.25 -9.28
CA LEU A 264 -5.26 9.77 -8.57
C LEU A 264 -4.93 8.88 -7.37
N TYR A 265 -4.29 7.74 -7.64
CA TYR A 265 -4.00 6.71 -6.63
C TYR A 265 -3.24 7.24 -5.39
N TRP A 266 -2.31 8.17 -5.58
CA TRP A 266 -1.46 8.68 -4.49
C TRP A 266 -2.21 9.48 -3.44
N SER A 267 -3.35 10.09 -3.80
CA SER A 267 -4.17 10.88 -2.87
C SER A 267 -5.16 10.02 -2.11
N GLU A 268 -5.46 8.81 -2.57
CA GLU A 268 -6.42 7.93 -1.90
C GLU A 268 -5.88 7.44 -0.55
N GLY A 269 -6.77 7.33 0.45
CA GLY A 269 -6.42 6.84 1.79
C GLY A 269 -5.73 5.47 1.80
N ARG A 270 -5.82 4.69 0.71
CA ARG A 270 -5.16 3.40 0.54
C ARG A 270 -3.64 3.44 0.36
N ALA A 271 -3.11 4.53 -0.19
CA ALA A 271 -1.67 4.72 -0.32
C ALA A 271 -1.05 5.23 1.00
N PHE A 272 -1.89 5.71 1.94
CA PHE A 272 -1.44 6.35 3.17
C PHE A 272 -0.58 5.47 4.09
N PRO A 273 -0.91 4.18 4.36
CA PRO A 273 -0.06 3.35 5.21
C PRO A 273 1.35 3.18 4.68
N ALA A 274 1.51 3.17 3.36
CA ALA A 274 2.83 3.09 2.74
C ALA A 274 3.67 4.35 2.93
N TRP A 275 3.05 5.53 2.90
CA TRP A 275 3.72 6.79 3.21
C TRP A 275 4.18 6.85 4.67
N LEU A 276 3.37 6.30 5.59
CA LEU A 276 3.64 6.34 7.03
C LEU A 276 4.83 5.48 7.47
N LEU A 277 5.27 4.53 6.63
CA LEU A 277 6.45 3.70 6.90
C LEU A 277 7.75 4.47 6.67
N ARG A 278 8.01 5.38 7.58
CA ARG A 278 9.37 5.77 7.91
C ARG A 278 9.98 4.61 8.70
N GLU A 279 10.76 3.77 8.05
CA GLU A 279 11.80 3.08 8.80
C GLU A 279 12.67 4.19 9.40
N ASN A 280 12.69 4.28 10.73
CA ASN A 280 13.70 5.06 11.42
C ASN A 280 15.03 4.42 11.06
N GLY A 281 15.64 4.86 9.95
CA GLY A 281 16.95 4.49 9.45
C GLY A 281 18.08 4.99 10.34
N GLY A 282 17.83 5.14 11.64
CA GLY A 282 18.86 5.11 12.64
C GLY A 282 19.00 3.66 13.07
N ILE A 283 20.22 3.15 13.05
CA ILE A 283 20.66 2.14 14.02
C ILE A 283 20.49 2.80 15.39
N VAL A 284 19.26 2.85 15.88
CA VAL A 284 18.97 3.06 17.28
C VAL A 284 18.86 1.64 17.79
N THR A 285 19.91 1.18 18.47
CA THR A 285 19.81 0.05 19.39
C THR A 285 18.63 0.34 20.31
N LYS A 286 17.44 -0.13 19.94
CA LYS A 286 16.24 0.05 20.74
C LYS A 286 16.52 -0.68 22.05
N THR A 287 16.63 0.10 23.11
CA THR A 287 16.98 -0.44 24.42
C THR A 287 15.69 -0.93 25.07
N ILE A 288 15.58 -2.23 25.30
CA ILE A 288 14.44 -2.83 25.99
C ILE A 288 14.84 -2.97 27.46
N TYR A 289 14.11 -2.27 28.31
CA TYR A 289 14.28 -2.35 29.76
C TYR A 289 13.40 -3.46 30.32
N ILE A 290 14.02 -4.44 30.96
CA ILE A 290 13.35 -5.54 31.64
C ILE A 290 13.33 -5.19 33.13
N ASN A 291 12.15 -5.24 33.74
CA ASN A 291 12.01 -5.03 35.18
C ASN A 291 12.66 -6.21 35.93
N GLY A 292 13.82 -5.96 36.54
CA GLY A 292 14.62 -6.92 37.29
C GLY A 292 14.28 -7.01 38.76
N ARG A 293 13.13 -6.49 39.22
CA ARG A 293 12.74 -6.53 40.65
C ARG A 293 12.76 -7.94 41.25
N PHE A 294 12.56 -8.97 40.41
CA PHE A 294 12.70 -10.35 40.84
C PHE A 294 14.12 -10.66 41.33
N LEU A 295 15.18 -10.17 40.67
CA LEU A 295 16.58 -10.40 41.07
C LEU A 295 16.95 -9.84 42.46
N GLY A 296 16.10 -8.99 43.04
CA GLY A 296 16.30 -8.38 44.35
C GLY A 296 15.55 -9.04 45.51
N GLN A 297 14.86 -10.17 45.29
CA GLN A 297 14.09 -10.87 46.33
C GLN A 297 14.77 -12.20 46.71
N VAL A 298 14.39 -12.77 47.85
CA VAL A 298 14.88 -14.09 48.30
C VAL A 298 14.52 -15.16 47.28
N THR A 299 15.47 -16.04 46.95
CA THR A 299 15.34 -17.07 45.92
C THR A 299 14.24 -18.08 46.28
N THR A 300 13.10 -17.99 45.58
CA THR A 300 12.01 -18.98 45.61
C THR A 300 12.03 -19.85 44.34
N GLY A 301 11.15 -20.86 44.25
CA GLY A 301 11.02 -21.66 43.04
C GLY A 301 10.72 -20.82 41.78
N VAL A 302 9.86 -19.80 41.91
CA VAL A 302 9.49 -18.88 40.81
C VAL A 302 10.70 -18.02 40.39
N GLN A 303 11.50 -17.57 41.35
CA GLN A 303 12.72 -16.80 41.12
C GLN A 303 13.78 -17.60 40.36
N ARG A 304 13.91 -18.90 40.67
CA ARG A 304 14.82 -19.80 39.97
C ARG A 304 14.43 -19.95 38.50
N VAL A 305 13.14 -20.12 38.23
CA VAL A 305 12.61 -20.18 36.86
C VAL A 305 12.85 -18.86 36.11
N ALA A 306 12.55 -17.72 36.74
CA ALA A 306 12.80 -16.39 36.13
C ALA A 306 14.28 -16.17 35.78
N THR A 307 15.20 -16.67 36.62
CA THR A 307 16.65 -16.60 36.38
C THR A 307 17.08 -17.47 35.21
N GLU A 308 16.55 -18.70 35.08
CA GLU A 308 16.84 -19.57 33.94
C GLU A 308 16.24 -19.03 32.63
N VAL A 309 15.04 -18.45 32.67
CA VAL A 309 14.46 -17.75 31.51
C VAL A 309 15.36 -16.60 31.07
N LEU A 310 15.91 -15.82 32.02
CA LEU A 310 16.80 -14.70 31.70
C LEU A 310 18.10 -15.17 31.04
N LYS A 311 18.69 -16.30 31.48
CA LYS A 311 19.87 -16.90 30.84
C LYS A 311 19.58 -17.39 29.42
N SER A 312 18.48 -18.12 29.23
CA SER A 312 18.06 -18.57 27.88
C SER A 312 17.76 -17.39 26.96
N PHE A 313 17.23 -16.29 27.52
CA PHE A 313 16.99 -15.06 26.78
C PHE A 313 18.28 -14.34 26.39
N ASP A 314 19.32 -14.39 27.23
CA ASP A 314 20.66 -13.86 26.94
C ASP A 314 21.31 -14.54 25.73
N GLU A 315 21.12 -15.85 25.59
CA GLU A 315 21.60 -16.60 24.41
C GLU A 315 20.82 -16.24 23.13
N LEU A 316 19.52 -15.97 23.24
CA LEU A 316 18.69 -15.57 22.09
C LEU A 316 18.91 -14.10 21.68
N ALA A 317 19.32 -13.24 22.62
CA ALA A 317 19.58 -11.82 22.40
C ALA A 317 20.71 -11.56 21.39
N LEU A 318 21.63 -12.51 21.22
CA LEU A 318 22.71 -12.52 20.20
C LEU A 318 22.21 -12.32 18.76
N SER A 319 20.97 -12.73 18.47
CA SER A 319 20.36 -12.65 17.14
C SER A 319 19.46 -11.43 16.95
N SER A 320 19.38 -10.55 17.95
CA SER A 320 18.42 -9.46 18.00
C SER A 320 19.07 -8.10 17.71
N GLN A 321 18.30 -7.22 17.05
CA GLN A 321 18.65 -5.81 16.82
C GLN A 321 18.46 -4.91 18.06
N TYR A 322 18.25 -5.50 19.25
CA TYR A 322 17.87 -4.81 20.47
C TYR A 322 18.97 -4.90 21.53
N ARG A 323 19.16 -3.82 22.30
CA ARG A 323 20.00 -3.84 23.52
C ARG A 323 19.09 -4.12 24.71
N PHE A 324 19.36 -5.16 25.48
CA PHE A 324 18.55 -5.49 26.66
C PHE A 324 19.25 -5.03 27.93
N ILE A 325 18.51 -4.29 28.76
CA ILE A 325 18.98 -3.84 30.07
C ILE A 325 18.00 -4.29 31.14
N VAL A 326 18.47 -5.07 32.11
CA VAL A 326 17.69 -5.45 33.29
C VAL A 326 17.89 -4.40 34.36
N LEU A 327 16.82 -3.74 34.78
CA LEU A 327 16.84 -2.72 35.84
C LEU A 327 16.54 -3.37 37.19
N THR A 328 17.51 -3.36 38.11
CA THR A 328 17.34 -3.82 39.48
C THR A 328 17.17 -2.63 40.43
N PRO A 329 16.47 -2.79 41.57
CA PRO A 329 16.40 -1.73 42.56
C PRO A 329 17.80 -1.43 43.15
N GLY A 330 18.19 -0.17 43.24
CA GLY A 330 19.53 0.29 43.68
C GLY A 330 19.99 -0.03 45.12
N LYS A 331 19.38 -1.00 45.81
CA LYS A 331 19.77 -1.47 47.16
C LYS A 331 19.76 -3.00 47.32
N THR A 332 19.73 -3.75 46.22
CA THR A 332 19.74 -5.22 46.29
C THR A 332 21.07 -5.78 45.82
N ASP A 333 21.62 -6.72 46.59
CA ASP A 333 22.74 -7.59 46.21
C ASP A 333 22.29 -8.50 45.06
N ALA A 334 22.23 -7.92 43.86
CA ALA A 334 21.84 -8.65 42.67
C ALA A 334 22.83 -9.81 42.49
N PRO A 335 22.34 -11.06 42.32
CA PRO A 335 23.22 -12.20 42.10
C PRO A 335 24.10 -11.94 40.87
N LYS A 336 25.40 -12.25 40.97
CA LYS A 336 26.34 -12.16 39.84
C LYS A 336 25.96 -13.19 38.77
N LEU A 337 25.02 -12.83 37.91
CA LEU A 337 24.65 -13.61 36.74
C LEU A 337 25.68 -13.30 35.64
N ASN A 338 26.37 -14.34 35.16
CA ASN A 338 27.27 -14.25 34.01
C ASN A 338 26.42 -14.18 32.72
N LEU A 339 25.82 -13.02 32.46
CA LEU A 339 25.14 -12.71 31.20
C LEU A 339 26.14 -12.07 30.23
N LYS A 340 26.11 -12.49 28.97
CA LYS A 340 27.06 -12.04 27.94
C LYS A 340 26.52 -10.89 27.10
N ASN A 341 25.20 -10.83 26.91
CA ASN A 341 24.52 -9.94 25.94
C ASN A 341 23.48 -9.02 26.59
N ILE A 342 23.05 -9.31 27.82
CA ILE A 342 22.12 -8.51 28.62
C ILE A 342 22.89 -7.79 29.72
N GLU A 343 22.75 -6.47 29.79
CA GLU A 343 23.37 -5.64 30.83
C GLU A 343 22.46 -5.53 32.05
N ILE A 344 23.02 -5.61 33.26
CA ILE A 344 22.28 -5.37 34.52
C ILE A 344 22.66 -3.98 35.03
N LYS A 345 21.67 -3.11 35.24
CA LYS A 345 21.83 -1.77 35.82
C LYS A 345 20.99 -1.61 37.09
N GLN A 346 21.56 -0.91 38.07
CA GLN A 346 20.90 -0.54 39.33
C GLN A 346 20.20 0.83 39.23
#